data_AF-A0A175VN53-F1
#
_entry.id   AF-A0A175VN53-F1
#
_cell.length_a   1.000
_cell.length_b   1.000
_cell.length_c   1.000
_cell.angle_alpha   90.00
_cell.angle_beta   90.00
_cell.angle_gamma   90.00
#
_symmetry.space_group_name_H-M   'P 1'
#
loop_
_entity.id
_entity.type
_entity.pdbx_description
1 polymer ?
#
loop_
_entity_poly.entity_id
_entity_poly.type
_entity_poly.pdbx_seq_one_letter_code
_entity_poly.pdbx_strand_id
1 'polypeptide(L)'
;MKAKVSWVEGMKFTGESESGHKVVLDGANPGEGASPMEMILLAVGGCSSIDVVSILEKARQSVTACHVELAGERADSVPRVFEKIHLHFVVTGKGLAEKQVARAVDLSMEKYCSVSLMLEKAVQITHSYQILEA
;
A
#
# COMPACT_ATOMS: atom_id res chain seq x y z
N MET A 1 5.58 -2.20 -18.89
CA MET A 1 5.33 -1.12 -17.92
C MET A 1 5.79 0.20 -18.50
N LYS A 2 4.82 0.97 -19.00
CA LYS A 2 4.97 2.37 -19.40
C LYS A 2 3.94 3.21 -18.65
N ALA A 3 4.27 4.44 -18.34
CA ALA A 3 3.33 5.40 -17.77
C ALA A 3 3.67 6.80 -18.28
N LYS A 4 2.68 7.68 -18.34
CA LYS A 4 2.86 9.09 -18.73
C LYS A 4 2.34 9.98 -17.62
N VAL A 5 3.14 10.98 -17.23
CA VAL A 5 2.70 12.03 -16.31
C VAL A 5 2.66 13.34 -17.08
N SER A 6 1.52 14.03 -17.04
CA SER A 6 1.29 15.28 -17.77
C SER A 6 0.92 16.39 -16.80
N TRP A 7 1.60 17.53 -16.91
CA TRP A 7 1.24 18.73 -16.16
C TRP A 7 -0.15 19.22 -16.59
N VAL A 8 -0.96 19.65 -15.62
CA VAL A 8 -2.28 20.25 -15.85
C VAL A 8 -2.18 21.75 -15.59
N GLU A 9 -1.94 22.12 -14.35
CA GLU A 9 -1.78 23.49 -13.88
C GLU A 9 -1.16 23.49 -12.47
N GLY A 10 -0.54 24.59 -12.04
CA GLY A 10 0.04 24.70 -10.70
C GLY A 10 0.94 23.50 -10.35
N MET A 11 0.65 22.84 -9.22
CA MET A 11 1.32 21.61 -8.76
C MET A 11 0.53 20.33 -9.10
N LYS A 12 -0.49 20.43 -9.96
CA LYS A 12 -1.40 19.34 -10.34
C LYS A 12 -0.96 18.68 -11.64
N PHE A 13 -0.93 17.36 -11.62
CA PHE A 13 -0.55 16.49 -12.72
C PHE A 13 -1.58 15.37 -12.89
N THR A 14 -1.66 14.81 -14.10
CA THR A 14 -2.37 13.55 -14.37
C THR A 14 -1.35 12.46 -14.70
N GLY A 15 -1.48 11.30 -14.05
CA GLY A 15 -0.75 10.08 -14.40
C GLY A 15 -1.65 9.16 -15.19
N GLU A 16 -1.17 8.62 -16.31
CA GLU A 16 -1.84 7.60 -17.13
C GLU A 16 -1.00 6.31 -17.13
N SER A 17 -1.59 5.20 -16.69
CA SER A 17 -0.95 3.89 -16.65
C SER A 17 -0.96 3.19 -18.02
N GLU A 18 -0.13 2.15 -18.19
CA GLU A 18 -0.14 1.28 -19.37
C GLU A 18 -1.52 0.63 -19.62
N SER A 19 -2.30 0.44 -18.56
CA SER A 19 -3.67 -0.09 -18.63
C SER A 19 -4.72 0.96 -18.97
N GLY A 20 -4.33 2.21 -19.25
CA GLY A 20 -5.24 3.30 -19.65
C GLY A 20 -5.97 3.98 -18.50
N HIS A 21 -5.63 3.68 -17.24
CA HIS A 21 -6.25 4.30 -16.07
C HIS A 21 -5.56 5.63 -15.74
N LYS A 22 -6.35 6.60 -15.31
CA LYS A 22 -5.85 7.94 -14.95
C LYS A 22 -5.98 8.19 -13.46
N VAL A 23 -4.97 8.84 -12.90
CA VAL A 23 -4.94 9.32 -11.51
C VAL A 23 -4.51 10.79 -11.48
N VAL A 24 -5.00 11.53 -10.49
CA VAL A 24 -4.57 12.91 -10.22
C VAL A 24 -3.48 12.88 -9.16
N LEU A 25 -2.39 13.57 -9.42
CA LEU A 25 -1.27 13.80 -8.51
C LEU A 25 -1.22 15.29 -8.19
N ASP A 26 -1.19 15.67 -6.91
CA ASP A 26 -1.12 17.08 -6.53
C ASP A 26 -0.06 17.33 -5.46
N GLY A 27 0.87 18.25 -5.73
CA GLY A 27 1.89 18.66 -4.78
C GLY A 27 1.42 19.67 -3.72
N ALA A 28 0.21 20.24 -3.87
CA ALA A 28 -0.37 21.15 -2.89
C ALA A 28 -1.00 20.38 -1.70
N ASN A 29 -1.07 21.02 -0.53
CA ASN A 29 -1.78 20.49 0.63
C ASN A 29 -2.61 21.60 1.32
N PRO A 30 -3.96 21.52 1.30
CA PRO A 30 -4.75 20.52 0.57
C PRO A 30 -4.63 20.71 -0.95
N GLY A 31 -4.65 19.60 -1.70
CA GLY A 31 -4.67 19.57 -3.16
C GLY A 31 -5.92 18.88 -3.70
N GLU A 32 -6.07 18.80 -5.02
CA GLU A 32 -7.18 18.10 -5.70
C GLU A 32 -6.91 16.60 -5.93
N GLY A 33 -5.75 16.10 -5.51
CA GLY A 33 -5.36 14.70 -5.60
C GLY A 33 -4.32 14.35 -4.54
N ALA A 34 -3.99 13.06 -4.41
CA ALA A 34 -2.94 12.65 -3.49
C ALA A 34 -1.58 13.10 -4.00
N SER A 35 -0.70 13.49 -3.08
CA SER A 35 0.67 13.81 -3.41
C SER A 35 1.43 12.58 -3.91
N PRO A 36 2.51 12.76 -4.69
CA PRO A 36 3.35 11.64 -5.12
C PRO A 36 3.82 10.76 -3.95
N MET A 37 4.08 11.35 -2.78
CA MET A 37 4.49 10.60 -1.59
C MET A 37 3.35 9.77 -0.98
N GLU A 38 2.14 10.33 -0.92
CA GLU A 38 0.96 9.56 -0.49
C GLU A 38 0.65 8.43 -1.49
N MET A 39 0.85 8.65 -2.79
CA MET A 39 0.70 7.59 -3.79
C MET A 39 1.69 6.44 -3.58
N ILE A 40 2.90 6.69 -3.09
CA ILE A 40 3.83 5.61 -2.71
C ILE A 40 3.29 4.80 -1.52
N LEU A 41 2.72 5.45 -0.50
CA LEU A 41 2.06 4.74 0.62
C LEU A 41 0.90 3.89 0.13
N LEU A 42 0.01 4.47 -0.70
CA LEU A 42 -1.12 3.75 -1.28
C LEU A 42 -0.66 2.58 -2.17
N ALA A 43 0.43 2.75 -2.92
CA ALA A 43 0.98 1.70 -3.77
C ALA A 43 1.50 0.50 -2.96
N VAL A 44 2.25 0.73 -1.87
CA VAL A 44 2.73 -0.38 -1.02
C VAL A 44 1.57 -1.05 -0.29
N GLY A 45 0.64 -0.27 0.26
CA GLY A 45 -0.55 -0.82 0.94
C GLY A 45 -1.44 -1.64 -0.01
N GLY A 46 -1.67 -1.13 -1.22
CA GLY A 46 -2.45 -1.83 -2.24
C GLY A 46 -1.77 -3.11 -2.72
N CYS A 47 -0.47 -3.05 -3.04
CA CYS A 47 0.29 -4.22 -3.46
C CYS A 47 0.27 -5.33 -2.40
N SER A 48 0.53 -4.99 -1.13
CA SER A 48 0.51 -5.99 -0.06
C SER A 48 -0.90 -6.54 0.20
N SER A 49 -1.92 -5.68 0.19
CA SER A 49 -3.30 -6.11 0.45
C SER A 49 -3.82 -7.08 -0.61
N ILE A 50 -3.43 -6.90 -1.89
CA ILE A 50 -3.76 -7.83 -2.98
C ILE A 50 -3.21 -9.23 -2.68
N ASP A 51 -1.96 -9.33 -2.24
CA ASP A 51 -1.34 -10.61 -1.90
C ASP A 51 -2.03 -11.26 -0.70
N VAL A 52 -2.29 -10.51 0.38
CA VAL A 52 -2.96 -11.01 1.59
C VAL A 52 -4.32 -11.63 1.25
N VAL A 53 -5.18 -10.89 0.53
CA VAL A 53 -6.50 -11.38 0.13
C VAL A 53 -6.36 -12.61 -0.76
N SER A 54 -5.48 -12.57 -1.77
CA SER A 54 -5.28 -13.70 -2.69
C SER A 54 -4.82 -14.98 -1.97
N ILE A 55 -3.91 -14.87 -1.00
CA ILE A 55 -3.41 -16.01 -0.22
C ILE A 55 -4.53 -16.59 0.65
N LEU A 56 -5.30 -15.74 1.33
CA LEU A 56 -6.41 -16.17 2.19
C LEU A 56 -7.51 -16.87 1.40
N GLU A 57 -7.90 -16.34 0.25
CA GLU A 57 -8.87 -16.97 -0.66
C GLU A 57 -8.37 -18.34 -1.14
N LYS A 58 -7.10 -18.44 -1.55
CA LYS A 58 -6.48 -19.72 -1.95
C LYS A 58 -6.42 -20.72 -0.80
N ALA A 59 -6.23 -20.25 0.43
CA ALA A 59 -6.29 -21.04 1.66
C ALA A 59 -7.73 -21.35 2.12
N ARG A 60 -8.74 -21.01 1.29
CA ARG A 60 -10.18 -21.23 1.54
C ARG A 60 -10.67 -20.57 2.84
N GLN A 61 -10.03 -19.48 3.25
CA GLN A 61 -10.49 -18.67 4.37
C GLN A 61 -11.66 -17.79 3.92
N SER A 62 -12.68 -17.62 4.77
CA SER A 62 -13.87 -16.81 4.46
C SER A 62 -13.63 -15.32 4.76
N VAL A 63 -12.68 -14.71 4.06
CA VAL A 63 -12.41 -13.26 4.13
C VAL A 63 -13.55 -12.47 3.48
N THR A 64 -13.98 -11.39 4.12
CA THR A 64 -15.08 -10.53 3.66
C THR A 64 -14.65 -9.09 3.44
N ALA A 65 -13.62 -8.62 4.14
CA ALA A 65 -12.99 -7.33 3.90
C ALA A 65 -11.51 -7.36 4.30
N CYS A 66 -10.73 -6.50 3.67
CA CYS A 66 -9.35 -6.23 4.03
C CYS A 66 -9.07 -4.76 3.77
N HIS A 67 -8.59 -4.04 4.77
CA HIS A 67 -7.99 -2.73 4.58
C HIS A 67 -6.67 -2.65 5.34
N VAL A 68 -5.84 -1.69 4.96
CA VAL A 68 -4.55 -1.44 5.59
C VAL A 68 -4.47 0.01 6.01
N GLU A 69 -4.13 0.22 7.27
CA GLU A 69 -3.80 1.54 7.80
C GLU A 69 -2.31 1.78 7.61
N LEU A 70 -1.97 2.94 7.05
CA LEU A 70 -0.62 3.26 6.60
C LEU A 70 -0.10 4.46 7.37
N ALA A 71 1.05 4.30 8.04
CA ALA A 71 1.75 5.40 8.69
C ALA A 71 3.15 5.55 8.09
N GLY A 72 3.49 6.76 7.64
CA GLY A 72 4.81 7.07 7.09
C GLY A 72 5.50 8.17 7.88
N GLU A 73 6.72 7.89 8.35
CA GLU A 73 7.62 8.90 8.93
C GLU A 73 8.60 9.38 7.86
N ARG A 74 8.77 10.69 7.73
CA ARG A 74 9.62 11.32 6.71
C ARG A 74 10.74 12.10 7.37
N ALA A 75 11.90 12.13 6.71
CA ALA A 75 13.03 12.94 7.14
C ALA A 75 12.64 14.44 7.23
N ASP A 76 13.18 15.13 8.25
CA ASP A 76 12.88 16.54 8.51
C ASP A 76 13.48 17.48 7.44
N SER A 77 14.62 17.10 6.86
CA SER A 77 15.38 17.89 5.89
C SER A 77 15.20 17.39 4.46
N VAL A 78 15.48 18.26 3.48
CA VAL A 78 15.50 17.88 2.06
C VAL A 78 16.71 16.97 1.77
N PRO A 79 16.52 15.85 1.04
CA PRO A 79 15.25 15.33 0.53
C PRO A 79 14.40 14.67 1.63
N ARG A 80 13.12 15.06 1.73
CA ARG A 80 12.16 14.54 2.73
C ARG A 80 11.63 13.15 2.34
N VAL A 81 12.54 12.18 2.26
CA VAL A 81 12.25 10.77 1.96
C VAL A 81 11.50 10.11 3.12
N PHE A 82 10.88 8.95 2.88
CA PHE A 82 10.39 8.10 3.97
C PHE A 82 11.59 7.49 4.70
N GLU A 83 11.59 7.60 6.03
CA GLU A 83 12.51 6.85 6.89
C GLU A 83 11.86 5.57 7.38
N LYS A 84 10.56 5.64 7.72
CA LYS A 84 9.78 4.48 8.16
C LYS A 84 8.41 4.44 7.50
N ILE A 85 7.93 3.23 7.26
CA ILE A 85 6.54 2.96 6.88
C ILE A 85 6.03 1.81 7.76
N HIS A 86 4.85 1.98 8.34
CA HIS A 86 4.12 0.94 9.05
C HIS A 86 2.83 0.59 8.31
N LEU A 87 2.60 -0.71 8.10
CA LEU A 87 1.39 -1.26 7.52
C LEU A 87 0.63 -2.06 8.61
N HIS A 88 -0.55 -1.58 9.01
CA HIS A 88 -1.43 -2.33 9.92
C HIS A 88 -2.60 -2.93 9.14
N PHE A 89 -2.58 -4.24 8.94
CA PHE A 89 -3.62 -4.97 8.20
C PHE A 89 -4.82 -5.27 9.09
N VAL A 90 -6.01 -4.88 8.64
CA VAL A 90 -7.27 -5.19 9.30
C VAL A 90 -8.05 -6.13 8.41
N VAL A 91 -8.08 -7.40 8.79
CA VAL A 91 -8.69 -8.48 8.00
C VAL A 91 -10.00 -8.90 8.65
N THR A 92 -11.11 -8.76 7.93
CA THR A 92 -12.44 -9.15 8.39
C THR A 92 -12.88 -10.43 7.69
N GLY A 93 -13.49 -11.36 8.43
CA GLY A 93 -14.03 -12.58 7.85
C GLY A 93 -14.75 -13.46 8.86
N LYS A 94 -15.16 -14.65 8.42
CA LYS A 94 -15.89 -15.61 9.26
C LYS A 94 -14.98 -16.76 9.68
N GLY A 95 -14.77 -16.94 10.98
CA GLY A 95 -13.95 -18.03 11.51
C GLY A 95 -12.54 -18.10 10.92
N LEU A 96 -11.91 -16.94 10.70
CA LEU A 96 -10.58 -16.86 10.10
C LEU A 96 -9.54 -17.53 11.01
N ALA A 97 -8.77 -18.46 10.45
CA ALA A 97 -7.67 -19.08 11.17
C ALA A 97 -6.52 -18.08 11.32
N GLU A 98 -6.21 -17.67 12.55
CA GLU A 98 -5.16 -16.69 12.85
C GLU A 98 -3.82 -17.04 12.22
N LYS A 99 -3.40 -18.31 12.28
CA LYS A 99 -2.16 -18.78 11.66
C LYS A 99 -2.11 -18.58 10.15
N GLN A 100 -3.26 -18.64 9.46
CA GLN A 100 -3.34 -18.39 8.03
C GLN A 100 -3.28 -16.89 7.72
N VAL A 101 -3.90 -16.04 8.56
CA VAL A 101 -3.81 -14.58 8.43
C VAL A 101 -2.38 -14.11 8.66
N ALA A 102 -1.75 -14.52 9.77
CA ALA A 102 -0.35 -14.22 10.07
C ALA A 102 0.57 -14.60 8.89
N ARG A 103 0.44 -15.85 8.42
CA ARG A 103 1.23 -16.35 7.30
C ARG A 103 0.97 -15.57 6.00
N ALA A 104 -0.26 -15.16 5.72
CA ALA A 104 -0.59 -14.40 4.52
C ALA A 104 0.08 -13.02 4.54
N VAL A 105 0.06 -12.34 5.70
CA VAL A 105 0.71 -11.05 5.90
C VAL A 105 2.23 -11.19 5.78
N ASP A 106 2.84 -12.15 6.47
CA ASP A 106 4.29 -12.37 6.41
C ASP A 106 4.76 -12.69 4.98
N LEU A 107 4.06 -13.58 4.27
CA LEU A 107 4.39 -13.90 2.88
C LEU A 107 4.24 -12.70 1.95
N SER A 108 3.24 -11.85 2.16
CA SER A 108 3.08 -10.63 1.39
C SER A 108 4.26 -9.70 1.59
N MET A 109 4.61 -9.39 2.85
CA MET A 109 5.63 -8.40 3.18
C MET A 109 7.05 -8.90 2.87
N GLU A 110 7.36 -10.16 3.13
CA GLU A 110 8.74 -10.66 3.06
C GLU A 110 9.09 -11.32 1.73
N LYS A 111 8.10 -11.63 0.88
CA LYS A 111 8.33 -12.47 -0.31
C LYS A 111 7.65 -12.01 -1.59
N TYR A 112 6.41 -11.53 -1.53
CA TYR A 112 5.60 -11.31 -2.73
C TYR A 112 5.42 -9.84 -3.12
N CYS A 113 5.24 -8.95 -2.16
CA CYS A 113 4.97 -7.54 -2.42
C CYS A 113 6.21 -6.86 -3.01
N SER A 114 6.26 -6.79 -4.35
CA SER A 114 7.39 -6.22 -5.07
C SER A 114 7.63 -4.76 -4.72
N VAL A 115 6.57 -4.01 -4.37
CA VAL A 115 6.67 -2.62 -3.92
C VAL A 115 7.38 -2.52 -2.57
N SER A 116 6.99 -3.34 -1.57
CA SER A 116 7.62 -3.36 -0.25
C SER A 116 9.10 -3.74 -0.36
N LEU A 117 9.40 -4.83 -1.06
CA LEU A 117 10.77 -5.34 -1.23
C LEU A 117 11.70 -4.36 -1.97
N MET A 118 11.16 -3.52 -2.84
CA MET A 118 11.92 -2.42 -3.45
C MET A 118 12.19 -1.29 -2.46
N LEU A 119 11.19 -0.89 -1.68
CA LEU A 119 11.27 0.21 -0.72
C LEU A 119 12.14 -0.14 0.50
N GLU A 120 12.12 -1.38 0.97
CA GLU A 120 12.90 -1.88 2.12
C GLU A 120 14.41 -1.66 1.99
N LYS A 121 14.91 -1.45 0.77
CA LYS A 121 16.33 -1.13 0.53
C LYS A 121 16.72 0.27 1.01
N ALA A 122 15.74 1.14 1.25
CA ALA A 122 15.94 2.54 1.63
C ALA A 122 15.06 2.99 2.81
N VAL A 123 14.00 2.25 3.11
CA VAL A 123 12.97 2.62 4.11
C VAL A 123 12.82 1.47 5.11
N GLN A 124 12.75 1.79 6.39
CA GLN A 124 12.40 0.79 7.40
C GLN A 124 10.91 0.46 7.28
N ILE A 125 10.58 -0.74 6.80
CA ILE A 125 9.19 -1.20 6.70
C ILE A 125 8.88 -2.14 7.86
N THR A 126 7.74 -1.92 8.49
CA THR A 126 7.20 -2.77 9.55
C THR A 126 5.73 -3.07 9.28
N HIS A 127 5.25 -4.20 9.80
CA HIS A 127 3.85 -4.59 9.66
C HIS A 127 3.27 -5.15 10.94
N SER A 128 1.95 -5.09 11.03
CA SER A 128 1.16 -5.76 12.06
C SER A 128 -0.21 -6.12 11.48
N TYR A 129 -0.99 -6.94 12.19
CA TYR A 129 -2.34 -7.28 11.75
C TYR A 129 -3.30 -7.43 12.93
N GLN A 130 -4.59 -7.30 12.63
CA GLN A 130 -5.69 -7.72 13.49
C GLN A 130 -6.78 -8.41 12.67
N ILE A 131 -7.54 -9.28 13.35
CA ILE A 131 -8.64 -10.03 12.77
C ILE A 131 -9.95 -9.53 13.37
N LEU A 132 -10.91 -9.22 12.52
CA LEU A 132 -12.27 -8.87 12.91
C LEU A 132 -13.24 -9.96 12.44
N GLU A 133 -14.15 -10.36 13.32
CA GLU A 133 -15.23 -11.28 12.94
C GLU A 133 -16.33 -10.51 12.17
N ALA A 134 -16.87 -11.15 11.12
CA ALA A 134 -17.86 -10.56 10.20
C ALA A 134 -19.32 -10.80 10.60
#